data_AF-A0A2D9C962-F1
#
_entry.id   AF-A0A2D9C962-F1
#
_cell.length_a   1.000
_cell.length_b   1.000
_cell.length_c   1.000
_cell.angle_alpha   90.00
_cell.angle_beta   90.00
_cell.angle_gamma   90.00
#
_symmetry.space_group_name_H-M   'P 1'
#
loop_
_entity.id
_entity.type
_entity.pdbx_description
1 polymer ?
#
loop_
_entity_poly.entity_id
_entity_poly.type
_entity_poly.pdbx_seq_one_letter_code
_entity_poly.pdbx_strand_id
1 'polypeptide(L)' 'MAKNENKTITVNDVEHNIEDLSEQQVAMVNHIADLDKKLGNLRFNMDQLQVGREAFVNMLTSSFDDEEAAESSH' A
#
# COMPACT_ATOMS: atom_id res chain seq x y z
N MET A 1 6.54 3.63 -38.75
CA MET A 1 5.85 2.33 -38.55
C MET A 1 5.41 2.29 -37.11
N ALA A 2 4.12 2.48 -36.84
CA ALA A 2 3.58 2.41 -35.50
C ALA A 2 3.63 0.93 -35.09
N LYS A 3 4.47 0.62 -34.10
CA LYS A 3 4.50 -0.70 -33.49
C LYS A 3 3.14 -0.84 -32.81
N ASN A 4 2.27 -1.71 -33.32
CA ASN A 4 1.12 -2.17 -32.55
C ASN A 4 1.72 -2.92 -31.36
N GLU A 5 1.95 -2.19 -30.27
CA GLU A 5 2.27 -2.78 -28.98
C GLU A 5 0.97 -3.41 -28.50
N ASN A 6 0.78 -4.69 -28.83
CA ASN A 6 -0.30 -5.49 -28.27
C ASN A 6 -0.26 -5.29 -26.76
N LYS A 7 -1.35 -4.74 -26.20
CA LYS A 7 -1.42 -4.50 -24.76
C LYS A 7 -1.60 -5.86 -24.10
N THR A 8 -0.58 -6.33 -23.39
CA THR A 8 -0.65 -7.55 -22.60
C THR A 8 -0.91 -7.23 -21.14
N ILE A 9 -1.50 -8.18 -20.43
CA ILE A 9 -1.63 -8.18 -18.97
C ILE A 9 -1.05 -9.47 -18.42
N THR A 10 -0.51 -9.43 -17.20
CA THR A 10 -0.06 -10.63 -16.49
C THR A 10 -1.05 -10.93 -15.37
N VAL A 11 -1.61 -12.13 -15.38
CA VAL A 11 -2.50 -12.64 -14.32
C VAL A 11 -1.92 -13.96 -13.82
N ASN A 12 -1.56 -14.05 -12.52
CA ASN A 12 -0.91 -15.23 -11.92
C ASN A 12 0.31 -15.73 -12.72
N ASP A 13 1.22 -14.81 -13.08
CA ASP A 13 2.43 -15.09 -13.86
C ASP A 13 2.19 -15.58 -15.29
N VAL A 14 0.94 -15.58 -15.77
CA VAL A 14 0.58 -15.89 -17.15
C VAL A 14 0.28 -14.60 -17.90
N GLU A 15 0.97 -14.40 -19.02
CA GLU A 15 0.74 -13.27 -19.91
C GLU A 15 -0.44 -13.55 -20.84
N HIS A 16 -1.36 -12.59 -20.91
CA HIS A 16 -2.55 -12.62 -21.76
C HIS A 16 -2.58 -11.37 -22.64
N ASN A 17 -2.86 -11.54 -23.93
CA ASN A 17 -3.16 -10.41 -24.82
C ASN A 17 -4.59 -9.92 -24.52
N ILE A 18 -4.75 -8.60 -24.30
CA ILE A 18 -6.06 -8.01 -24.02
C ILE A 18 -7.03 -8.21 -25.20
N GLU A 19 -6.52 -8.25 -26.43
CA GLU A 19 -7.33 -8.43 -27.63
C GLU A 19 -7.99 -9.81 -27.73
N ASP A 20 -7.44 -10.81 -27.03
CA ASP A 20 -7.97 -12.18 -26.97
C ASP A 20 -9.00 -12.37 -25.85
N LEU A 21 -9.22 -11.34 -25.01
CA LEU A 21 -10.15 -11.40 -23.89
C LEU A 21 -11.58 -11.11 -24.33
N SER A 22 -12.53 -11.83 -23.73
CA SER A 22 -13.95 -11.46 -23.82
C SER A 22 -14.24 -10.16 -23.08
N GLU A 23 -15.36 -9.50 -23.38
CA GLU A 23 -15.79 -8.28 -22.69
C GLU A 23 -15.88 -8.49 -21.16
N GLN A 24 -16.37 -9.65 -20.73
CA GLN A 24 -16.45 -10.00 -19.32
C GLN A 24 -15.07 -10.16 -18.69
N GLN A 25 -14.11 -10.74 -19.41
CA GLN A 25 -12.74 -10.87 -18.93
C GLN A 25 -12.05 -9.51 -18.82
N VAL A 26 -12.22 -8.61 -19.79
CA VAL A 26 -11.73 -7.23 -19.71
C VAL A 26 -12.32 -6.50 -18.51
N ALA A 27 -13.62 -6.65 -18.25
CA ALA A 27 -14.25 -6.07 -17.07
C ALA A 27 -13.62 -6.58 -15.75
N MET A 28 -13.35 -7.89 -15.65
CA MET A 28 -12.68 -8.47 -14.48
C MET A 28 -11.27 -7.88 -14.28
N VAL A 29 -10.49 -7.73 -15.35
CA VAL A 29 -9.15 -7.13 -15.31
C VAL A 29 -9.20 -5.69 -14.80
N ASN A 30 -10.15 -4.90 -15.31
CA ASN A 30 -10.36 -3.52 -14.85
C ASN A 30 -10.72 -3.46 -13.36
N HIS A 31 -11.55 -4.39 -12.89
CA HIS A 31 -11.90 -4.47 -11.48
C HIS A 31 -10.70 -4.87 -10.61
N ILE A 32 -9.87 -5.81 -11.04
CA ILE A 32 -8.63 -6.18 -10.34
C ILE A 32 -7.71 -4.95 -10.24
N ALA A 33 -7.50 -4.23 -11.33
CA ALA A 33 -6.66 -3.02 -11.34
C ALA A 33 -7.18 -1.92 -10.40
N ASP A 34 -8.50 -1.76 -10.28
CA ASP A 34 -9.12 -0.85 -9.32
C ASP A 34 -8.91 -1.31 -7.86
N LEU A 35 -9.09 -2.61 -7.61
CA LEU A 35 -8.84 -3.20 -6.29
C LEU A 35 -7.38 -3.06 -5.86
N ASP A 36 -6.41 -3.26 -6.76
CA ASP A 36 -4.99 -3.09 -6.47
C ASP A 36 -4.64 -1.65 -6.06
N LYS A 37 -5.22 -0.66 -6.76
CA LYS A 37 -5.07 0.76 -6.39
C LYS A 37 -5.66 1.03 -5.00
N LYS A 38 -6.85 0.50 -4.71
CA LYS A 38 -7.48 0.64 -3.38
C LYS A 38 -6.65 -0.03 -2.28
N LEU A 39 -6.13 -1.23 -2.53
CA LEU A 39 -5.24 -1.93 -1.62
C LEU A 39 -3.95 -1.12 -1.38
N GLY A 40 -3.37 -0.52 -2.42
CA GLY A 40 -2.23 0.39 -2.30
C GLY A 40 -2.51 1.58 -1.37
N ASN A 41 -3.64 2.25 -1.57
CA ASN A 41 -4.05 3.37 -0.71
C ASN A 41 -4.28 2.95 0.74
N LEU A 42 -4.92 1.79 0.96
CA LEU A 42 -5.14 1.26 2.31
C LEU A 42 -3.83 0.92 3.02
N ARG A 43 -2.86 0.33 2.30
CA ARG A 43 -1.52 0.06 2.85
C ARG A 43 -0.83 1.35 3.25
N PHE A 44 -0.82 2.36 2.37
CA PHE A 44 -0.23 3.66 2.69
C PHE A 44 -0.86 4.29 3.95
N ASN A 45 -2.20 4.26 4.06
CA ASN A 45 -2.87 4.77 5.27
C ASN A 45 -2.50 3.96 6.52
N MET A 46 -2.37 2.63 6.40
CA MET A 46 -1.93 1.77 7.50
C MET A 46 -0.51 2.13 7.94
N ASP A 47 0.40 2.35 6.99
CA ASP A 47 1.79 2.74 7.28
C ASP A 47 1.84 4.07 8.04
N GLN A 48 1.03 5.06 7.63
CA GLN A 48 0.92 6.34 8.35
C GLN A 48 0.43 6.16 9.79
N LEU A 49 -0.58 5.30 10.00
CA LEU A 49 -1.10 4.99 11.34
C LEU A 49 -0.06 4.31 12.21
N GLN A 50 0.74 3.39 11.65
CA GLN A 50 1.83 2.72 12.36
C GLN A 50 2.90 3.72 12.79
N VAL A 51 3.37 4.57 11.86
CA VAL A 51 4.35 5.63 12.17
C VAL A 51 3.82 6.57 13.25
N GLY A 52 2.58 7.03 13.13
CA GLY A 52 1.97 7.91 14.12
C GLY A 52 1.89 7.26 15.51
N ARG A 53 1.49 5.98 15.57
CA ARG A 53 1.45 5.21 16.81
C ARG A 53 2.84 5.09 17.44
N GLU A 54 3.86 4.74 16.66
CA GLU A 54 5.24 4.59 17.14
C GLU A 54 5.79 5.92 17.67
N ALA A 55 5.51 7.03 16.98
CA ALA A 55 5.90 8.35 17.45
C ALA A 55 5.30 8.65 18.84
N PHE A 56 4.01 8.39 19.05
CA PHE A 56 3.38 8.59 20.36
C PHE A 56 3.91 7.65 21.44
N VAL A 57 4.22 6.39 21.10
CA VAL A 57 4.85 5.46 22.04
C VAL A 57 6.22 6.00 22.48
N ASN A 58 7.04 6.45 21.54
CA ASN A 58 8.36 7.00 21.86
C ASN A 58 8.26 8.26 22.72
N MET A 59 7.34 9.17 22.39
CA MET A 59 7.08 10.37 23.20
C MET A 59 6.67 10.01 24.63
N LEU A 60 5.81 9.01 24.79
CA LEU A 60 5.37 8.55 26.12
C LEU A 60 6.54 7.93 26.90
N THR A 61 7.33 7.07 26.26
CA THR A 61 8.52 6.49 26.89
C THR A 61 9.50 7.58 27.34
N SER A 62 9.82 8.55 26.48
CA SER A 62 10.70 9.65 26.86
C SER A 62 10.13 10.50 28.00
N SER A 63 8.80 10.69 28.08
CA SER A 63 8.21 11.44 29.19
C SER A 63 8.39 10.75 30.54
N PHE A 64 8.41 9.41 30.58
CA PHE A 64 8.70 8.67 31.81
C PHE A 64 10.17 8.81 32.22
N ASP A 65 11.09 8.76 31.24
CA ASP A 65 12.52 8.95 31.49
C ASP A 65 12.81 10.37 32.05
N ASP A 66 12.11 11.39 31.52
CA ASP A 66 12.21 12.77 31.97
C ASP A 66 11.68 12.96 33.41
N GLU A 67 10.58 12.29 33.76
CA GLU A 67 10.03 12.29 35.13
C GLU A 67 11.00 11.62 36.13
N GLU A 68 11.57 10.47 35.79
CA GLU A 68 12.51 9.73 36.65
C GLU A 68 13.84 10.49 36.85
N ALA A 69 14.31 11.19 35.82
CA ALA A 69 15.47 12.09 35.91
C ALA A 69 15.20 13.31 36.81
N ALA A 70 13.98 13.85 36.79
CA ALA A 70 13.59 14.97 37.65
C ALA A 70 13.53 14.56 39.13
N GLU A 71 12.95 13.40 39.45
CA GLU A 71 12.82 12.91 40.82
C GLU A 71 14.15 12.51 41.46
N SER A 72 15.10 11.96 40.68
CA SER A 72 16.43 11.59 41.19
C SER A 72 17.38 12.78 41.44
N SER A 73 16.98 13.98 40.98
CA SER A 73 17.75 15.22 41.14
C SER A 73 17.31 16.09 42.33
N HIS A 74 16.31 15.64 43.11
CA HIS A 74 15.77 16.31 44.29
C HIS A 74 16.07 15.54 45.58
#